data_AF-A0A382SKF3-F1
#
_entry.id   AF-A0A382SKF3-F1
#
_cell.length_a   1.000
_cell.length_b   1.000
_cell.length_c   1.000
_cell.angle_alpha   90.00
_cell.angle_beta   90.00
_cell.angle_gamma   90.00
#
_symmetry.space_group_name_H-M   'P 1'
#
loop_
_entity.id
_entity.type
_entity.pdbx_description
1 polymer ?
#
loop_
_entity_poly.entity_id
_entity_poly.type
_entity_poly.pdbx_seq_one_letter_code
_entity_poly.pdbx_strand_id
1 'polypeptide(L)'
;MAPNLPSKSNKVFKKTKLEKNIKKQLLDFRKYIEKNCKNVGENFTREARSIHYDKKTSQSIYGKATAEETTELLEEGIEVTTIPWVDKS
;
A
#
# COMPACT_ATOMS: atom_id res chain seq x y z
N MET A 1 24.82 -34.38 -31.64
CA MET A 1 24.81 -32.91 -31.44
C MET A 1 23.56 -32.56 -30.66
N ALA A 2 23.68 -31.87 -29.52
CA ALA A 2 22.52 -31.45 -28.71
C ALA A 2 22.06 -30.04 -29.13
N PRO A 3 20.74 -29.77 -29.22
CA PRO A 3 20.25 -28.45 -29.59
C PRO A 3 20.35 -27.49 -28.39
N ASN A 4 20.79 -26.26 -28.65
CA ASN A 4 20.88 -25.21 -27.64
C ASN A 4 19.53 -24.48 -27.51
N LEU A 5 18.92 -24.51 -26.31
CA LEU A 5 17.65 -23.84 -26.03
C LEU A 5 17.89 -22.45 -25.39
N PRO A 6 17.48 -21.33 -26.02
CA PRO A 6 17.62 -19.98 -25.46
C PRO A 6 16.48 -19.68 -24.48
N SER A 7 16.45 -20.34 -23.32
CA SER A 7 15.35 -20.17 -22.35
C SER A 7 15.58 -19.03 -21.34
N LYS A 8 16.85 -18.65 -21.08
CA LYS A 8 17.20 -17.75 -19.96
C LYS A 8 16.90 -16.27 -20.25
N SER A 9 17.11 -15.80 -21.48
CA SER A 9 16.95 -14.38 -21.86
C SER A 9 15.49 -13.90 -21.83
N ASN A 10 14.55 -14.70 -22.36
CA ASN A 10 13.12 -14.36 -22.37
C ASN A 10 12.49 -14.27 -20.97
N LYS A 11 13.01 -15.03 -19.99
CA LYS A 11 12.50 -15.03 -18.60
C LYS A 11 12.86 -13.75 -17.84
N VAL A 12 14.05 -13.20 -18.10
CA VAL A 12 14.51 -11.94 -17.49
C VAL A 12 13.72 -10.75 -18.04
N PHE A 13 13.52 -10.67 -19.35
CA PHE A 13 12.69 -9.61 -19.97
C PHE A 13 11.24 -9.57 -19.44
N LYS A 14 10.62 -10.75 -19.22
CA LYS A 14 9.27 -10.84 -18.65
C LYS A 14 9.21 -10.35 -17.21
N LYS A 15 10.20 -10.68 -16.36
CA LYS A 15 10.29 -10.16 -14.98
C LYS A 15 10.34 -8.63 -14.97
N THR A 16 11.24 -8.03 -15.75
CA THR A 16 11.41 -6.58 -15.77
C THR A 16 10.17 -5.84 -16.26
N LYS A 17 9.42 -6.41 -17.21
CA LYS A 17 8.15 -5.83 -17.67
C LYS A 17 7.05 -5.91 -16.60
N LEU A 18 6.98 -7.02 -15.86
CA LEU A 18 6.03 -7.22 -14.76
C LEU A 18 6.34 -6.27 -13.59
N GLU A 19 7.60 -6.15 -13.20
CA GLU A 19 8.06 -5.22 -12.15
C GLU A 19 7.69 -3.77 -12.48
N LYS A 20 7.89 -3.35 -13.74
CA LYS A 20 7.50 -2.02 -14.21
C LYS A 20 5.99 -1.79 -14.17
N ASN A 21 5.19 -2.82 -14.45
CA ASN A 21 3.74 -2.71 -14.44
C ASN A 21 3.19 -2.57 -13.02
N ILE A 22 3.67 -3.40 -12.08
CA ILE A 22 3.30 -3.34 -10.67
C ILE A 22 3.67 -1.99 -10.05
N LYS A 23 4.88 -1.48 -10.32
CA LYS A 23 5.30 -0.15 -9.84
C LYS A 23 4.36 0.96 -10.33
N LYS A 24 3.94 0.93 -11.60
CA LYS A 24 2.98 1.90 -12.13
C LYS A 24 1.63 1.82 -11.42
N GLN A 25 1.09 0.61 -11.26
CA GLN A 25 -0.18 0.42 -10.56
C GLN A 25 -0.13 0.90 -9.11
N LEU A 26 0.96 0.61 -8.38
CA LEU A 26 1.15 1.09 -7.01
C LEU A 26 1.23 2.62 -6.94
N LEU A 27 1.89 3.27 -7.91
CA LEU A 27 1.95 4.73 -7.99
C LEU A 27 0.57 5.35 -8.26
N ASP A 28 -0.24 4.75 -9.13
CA ASP A 28 -1.61 5.22 -9.38
C ASP A 28 -2.51 4.99 -8.16
N PHE A 29 -2.34 3.86 -7.46
CA PHE A 29 -3.05 3.59 -6.20
C PHE A 29 -2.70 4.62 -5.12
N ARG A 30 -1.40 4.94 -5.00
CA ARG A 30 -0.92 6.00 -4.10
C ARG A 30 -1.55 7.35 -4.43
N LYS A 31 -1.58 7.76 -5.70
CA LYS A 31 -2.23 9.02 -6.11
C LYS A 31 -3.72 9.03 -5.77
N TYR A 32 -4.40 7.90 -5.95
CA TYR A 32 -5.81 7.76 -5.60
C TYR A 32 -6.03 7.96 -4.10
N ILE A 33 -5.19 7.35 -3.25
CA ILE A 33 -5.23 7.54 -1.80
C ILE A 33 -4.94 9.00 -1.44
N GLU A 34 -3.88 9.59 -1.98
CA GLU A 34 -3.52 10.99 -1.74
C GLU A 34 -4.65 11.96 -2.13
N LYS A 35 -5.46 11.61 -3.14
CA LYS A 35 -6.58 12.44 -3.62
C LYS A 35 -7.87 12.26 -2.81
N ASN A 36 -8.16 11.05 -2.34
CA ASN A 36 -9.43 10.73 -1.67
C ASN A 36 -9.32 10.66 -0.15
N CYS A 37 -8.10 10.49 0.38
CA CYS A 37 -7.84 10.29 1.80
C CYS A 37 -7.07 11.49 2.36
N LYS A 38 -7.27 11.77 3.65
CA LYS A 38 -6.55 12.83 4.36
C LYS A 38 -5.24 12.30 4.94
N ASN A 39 -4.14 13.04 4.72
CA ASN A 39 -2.85 12.71 5.32
C ASN A 39 -2.83 13.15 6.80
N VAL A 40 -2.68 12.19 7.70
CA VAL A 40 -2.63 12.43 9.15
C VAL A 40 -1.25 12.16 9.75
N GLY A 41 -0.28 11.73 8.93
CA GLY A 41 1.09 11.48 9.37
C GLY A 41 1.15 10.47 10.50
N GLU A 42 1.86 10.82 11.57
CA GLU A 42 2.08 9.98 12.77
C GLU A 42 0.83 9.88 13.67
N ASN A 43 -0.19 10.71 13.47
CA ASN A 43 -1.42 10.69 14.27
C ASN A 43 -2.47 9.71 13.73
N PHE A 44 -2.08 8.77 12.87
CA PHE A 44 -3.00 7.84 12.23
C PHE A 44 -3.82 7.03 13.25
N THR A 45 -3.16 6.49 14.26
CA THR A 45 -3.77 5.66 15.32
C THR A 45 -4.89 6.41 16.04
N ARG A 46 -4.67 7.68 16.36
CA ARG A 46 -5.64 8.53 17.05
C ARG A 46 -6.83 8.89 16.17
N GLU A 47 -6.57 9.32 14.93
CA GLU A 47 -7.65 9.67 13.98
C GLU A 47 -8.47 8.43 13.62
N ALA A 48 -7.85 7.26 13.44
CA ALA A 48 -8.52 6.00 13.13
C ALA A 48 -9.51 5.60 14.24
N ARG A 49 -9.07 5.64 15.50
CA ARG A 49 -9.95 5.44 16.67
C ARG A 49 -11.07 6.48 16.70
N SER A 50 -10.74 7.75 16.51
CA SER A 50 -11.73 8.83 16.53
C SER A 50 -12.84 8.60 15.49
N ILE A 51 -12.49 8.20 14.27
CA ILE A 51 -13.46 7.93 13.20
C ILE A 51 -14.36 6.74 13.54
N HIS A 52 -13.80 5.70 14.14
CA HIS A 52 -14.55 4.52 14.57
C HIS A 52 -15.59 4.85 15.65
N TYR A 53 -15.22 5.66 16.65
CA TYR A 53 -16.12 6.06 17.74
C TYR A 53 -17.14 7.13 17.33
N ASP A 54 -16.73 8.12 16.53
CA ASP A 54 -17.55 9.30 16.23
C ASP A 54 -18.73 9.00 15.29
N LYS A 55 -18.71 7.87 14.55
CA LYS A 55 -19.78 7.33 13.67
C LYS A 55 -20.37 8.28 12.61
N LYS A 56 -19.99 9.55 12.58
CA LYS A 56 -20.62 10.60 11.78
C LYS A 56 -19.86 10.96 10.52
N THR A 57 -18.56 10.65 10.47
CA THR A 57 -17.73 11.06 9.33
C THR A 57 -16.81 9.91 8.95
N SER A 58 -17.25 9.10 7.98
CA SER A 58 -16.44 8.06 7.34
C SER A 58 -15.34 8.67 6.47
N GLN A 59 -14.49 9.51 7.05
CA GLN A 59 -13.36 10.10 6.35
C GLN A 59 -12.27 9.05 6.19
N SER A 60 -11.87 8.80 4.96
CA SER A 60 -10.70 7.96 4.69
C SER A 60 -9.44 8.73 5.07
N ILE A 61 -8.58 8.12 5.88
CA ILE A 61 -7.32 8.69 6.33
C ILE A 61 -6.16 7.79 5.92
N TYR A 62 -4.98 8.36 5.72
CA TYR A 62 -3.74 7.61 5.55
C TYR A 62 -2.62 8.28 6.32
N GLY A 63 -1.69 7.47 6.82
CA GLY A 63 -0.60 7.96 7.63
C GLY A 63 0.42 6.87 7.90
N LYS A 64 1.26 7.13 8.90
CA LYS A 64 2.24 6.20 9.43
C LYS A 64 1.72 5.67 10.76
N ALA A 65 1.86 4.37 10.94
CA ALA A 65 1.62 3.68 12.20
C ALA A 65 2.73 2.63 12.36
N THR A 66 3.08 2.33 13.60
CA THR A 66 3.96 1.20 13.90
C THR A 66 3.20 -0.12 13.75
N ALA A 67 3.94 -1.23 13.66
CA ALA A 67 3.33 -2.56 13.56
C ALA A 67 2.49 -2.90 14.81
N GLU A 68 2.96 -2.49 15.99
CA GLU A 68 2.25 -2.65 17.26
C GLU A 68 0.92 -1.90 17.24
N GLU A 69 0.94 -0.60 16.92
CA GLU A 69 -0.27 0.23 16.80
C GLU A 69 -1.25 -0.32 15.76
N THR A 70 -0.76 -0.79 14.62
CA THR A 70 -1.63 -1.38 13.58
C THR A 70 -2.34 -2.63 14.10
N THR A 71 -1.65 -3.42 14.93
CA THR A 71 -2.22 -4.63 15.53
C THR A 71 -3.28 -4.26 16.57
N GLU A 72 -3.01 -3.28 17.43
CA GLU A 72 -4.00 -2.76 18.39
C GLU A 72 -5.27 -2.28 17.68
N LEU A 73 -5.12 -1.53 16.57
CA LEU A 73 -6.26 -1.04 15.78
C LEU A 73 -7.09 -2.21 15.22
N LEU A 74 -6.44 -3.26 14.72
CA LEU A 74 -7.14 -4.46 14.22
C LEU A 74 -7.87 -5.21 15.34
N GLU A 75 -7.25 -5.35 16.52
CA GLU A 75 -7.86 -5.97 17.69
C GLU A 75 -9.07 -5.18 18.22
N GLU A 76 -9.01 -3.85 18.15
CA GLU A 76 -10.15 -2.96 18.43
C GLU A 76 -11.29 -3.08 17.40
N GLY A 77 -11.06 -3.73 16.26
CA GLY A 77 -12.04 -3.87 15.19
C GLY A 77 -12.04 -2.69 14.20
N ILE A 78 -10.95 -1.92 14.14
CA ILE A 78 -10.76 -0.85 13.18
C ILE A 78 -10.13 -1.44 11.92
N GLU A 79 -10.84 -1.36 10.80
CA GLU A 79 -10.36 -1.85 9.50
C GLU A 79 -9.20 -0.99 8.99
N VAL A 80 -7.97 -1.47 9.21
CA VAL A 80 -6.75 -0.85 8.71
C VAL A 80 -6.03 -1.78 7.74
N THR A 81 -5.29 -1.20 6.80
CA THR A 81 -4.50 -1.97 5.83
C THR A 81 -3.16 -1.33 5.64
N THR A 82 -2.10 -2.13 5.76
CA THR A 82 -0.74 -1.68 5.47
C THR A 82 -0.50 -1.73 3.96
N ILE A 83 -0.12 -0.60 3.39
CA ILE A 83 0.15 -0.46 1.96
C ILE A 83 1.65 -0.28 1.74
N PRO A 84 2.28 -1.03 0.83
CA PRO A 84 3.68 -0.81 0.48
C PRO A 84 3.83 0.54 -0.21
N TRP A 85 4.35 1.52 0.53
CA TRP A 85 4.55 2.87 0.01
C TRP A 85 5.77 2.89 -0.91
N VAL A 86 5.51 3.00 -2.22
CA VAL A 86 6.58 3.13 -3.22
C VAL A 86 7.02 4.58 -3.31
N ASP A 87 8.33 4.79 -3.17
CA ASP A 87 8.99 6.05 -3.49
C ASP A 87 8.89 6.38 -4.98
N LYS A 88 8.83 7.68 -5.29
CA LYS A 88 8.70 8.21 -6.66
C LYS A 88 10.02 8.13 -7.47
N SER A 89 11.04 7.42 -6.99
CA SER A 89 12.38 7.34 -7.60
C SER A 89 12.42 6.63 -8.96
#